data_AF-A0A6G2DY56-F1
#
_entry.id   AF-A0A6G2DY56-F1
#
_cell.length_a   1.000
_cell.length_b   1.000
_cell.length_c   1.000
_cell.angle_alpha   90.00
_cell.angle_beta   90.00
_cell.angle_gamma   90.00
#
_symmetry.space_group_name_H-M   'P 1'
#
loop_
_entity.id
_entity.type
_entity.pdbx_description
1 polymer ?
#
loop_
_entity_poly.entity_id
_entity_poly.type
_entity_poly.pdbx_seq_one_letter_code
_entity_poly.pdbx_strand_id
1 'polypeptide(L)'
;PIEGTTVETREEIIPFETKEQEDDTLKRGTRQVTQEGVNDKKQITETYKTIRGEKTSDAPTITETVIEKPQDKIIKNGTKELE
;
A
#
# COMPACT_ATOMS: atom_id res chain seq x y z
N PRO A 1 -33.79 10.83 22.31
CA PRO A 1 -33.32 10.10 21.11
C PRO A 1 -32.38 8.99 21.58
N ILE A 2 -32.38 7.81 20.96
CA ILE A 2 -31.36 6.79 21.26
C ILE A 2 -30.20 7.02 20.28
N GLU A 3 -29.05 7.44 20.80
CA GLU A 3 -27.84 7.68 20.00
C GLU A 3 -26.98 6.41 19.96
N GLY A 4 -26.26 6.21 18.87
CA GLY A 4 -25.33 5.10 18.70
C GLY A 4 -24.31 5.37 17.59
N THR A 5 -23.54 4.36 17.22
CA THR A 5 -22.58 4.43 16.11
C THR A 5 -22.64 3.20 15.23
N THR A 6 -22.32 3.38 13.95
CA THR A 6 -22.11 2.30 12.97
C THR A 6 -20.72 2.46 12.39
N VAL A 7 -19.98 1.36 12.29
CA VAL A 7 -18.62 1.33 11.74
C VAL A 7 -18.61 0.63 10.40
N GLU A 8 -17.98 1.25 9.41
CA GLU A 8 -17.71 0.67 8.10
C GLU A 8 -16.20 0.67 7.84
N THR A 9 -15.72 -0.38 7.18
CA THR A 9 -14.30 -0.53 6.84
C THR A 9 -14.14 -0.80 5.36
N ARG A 10 -13.12 -0.18 4.75
CA ARG A 10 -12.67 -0.53 3.40
C ARG A 10 -11.15 -0.67 3.36
N GLU A 11 -10.67 -1.49 2.44
CA GLU A 11 -9.24 -1.61 2.16
C GLU A 11 -8.88 -0.77 0.93
N GLU A 12 -7.73 -0.09 1.00
CA GLU A 12 -7.12 0.61 -0.11
C GLU A 12 -5.74 0.00 -0.37
N ILE A 13 -5.49 -0.37 -1.62
CA ILE A 13 -4.24 -1.00 -2.07
C ILE A 13 -3.61 -0.12 -3.13
N ILE A 14 -2.36 0.29 -2.91
CA ILE A 14 -1.56 1.04 -3.89
C ILE A 14 -0.44 0.11 -4.37
N PRO A 15 -0.42 -0.26 -5.67
CA PRO A 15 0.63 -1.12 -6.21
C PRO A 15 2.03 -0.55 -6.01
N PHE A 16 3.01 -1.41 -5.74
CA PHE A 16 4.41 -1.00 -5.74
C PHE A 16 4.91 -0.65 -7.15
N GLU A 17 5.94 0.19 -7.21
CA GLU A 17 6.65 0.45 -8.46
C GLU A 17 7.84 -0.51 -8.64
N THR A 18 8.23 -0.75 -9.88
CA THR A 18 9.46 -1.49 -10.19
C THR A 18 10.54 -0.51 -10.65
N LYS A 19 11.70 -0.56 -9.98
CA LYS A 19 12.87 0.25 -10.30
C LYS A 19 13.96 -0.64 -10.89
N GLU A 20 14.41 -0.28 -12.08
CA GLU A 20 15.57 -0.91 -12.72
C GLU A 20 16.84 -0.12 -12.40
N GLN A 21 17.92 -0.83 -12.09
CA GLN A 21 19.23 -0.25 -11.77
C GLN A 21 20.33 -1.02 -12.50
N GLU A 22 21.30 -0.33 -13.06
CA GLU A 22 22.49 -0.99 -13.63
C GLU A 22 23.42 -1.47 -12.52
N ASP A 23 24.09 -2.60 -12.75
CA ASP A 23 25.05 -3.19 -11.81
C ASP A 23 26.25 -3.78 -12.56
N ASP A 24 27.42 -3.16 -12.39
CA ASP A 24 28.68 -3.55 -13.02
C ASP A 24 29.36 -4.75 -12.36
N THR A 25 28.81 -5.24 -11.24
CA THR A 25 29.25 -6.48 -10.60
C THR A 25 28.56 -7.71 -11.20
N LEU A 26 27.39 -7.52 -11.81
CA LEU A 26 26.61 -8.56 -12.46
C LEU A 26 26.96 -8.69 -13.94
N LYS A 27 27.10 -9.93 -14.43
CA LYS A 27 27.44 -10.24 -15.83
C LYS A 27 26.48 -9.53 -16.78
N ARG A 28 27.03 -8.94 -17.86
CA ARG A 28 26.21 -8.30 -18.89
C ARG A 28 25.10 -9.21 -19.40
N GLY A 29 23.88 -8.69 -19.45
CA GLY A 29 22.68 -9.42 -19.89
C GLY A 29 21.99 -10.25 -18.80
N THR A 30 22.47 -10.22 -17.56
CA THR A 30 21.73 -10.79 -16.42
C THR A 30 20.71 -9.80 -15.86
N ARG A 31 19.64 -10.34 -15.29
CA ARG A 31 18.60 -9.58 -14.60
C ARG A 31 18.31 -10.26 -13.26
N GLN A 32 18.45 -9.54 -12.17
CA GLN A 32 18.30 -10.09 -10.83
C GLN A 32 17.36 -9.21 -9.99
N VAL A 33 16.33 -9.80 -9.39
CA VAL A 33 15.54 -9.11 -8.36
C VAL A 33 16.35 -9.07 -7.08
N THR A 34 16.66 -7.87 -6.60
CA THR A 34 17.41 -7.68 -5.34
C THR A 34 16.53 -7.22 -4.19
N GLN A 35 15.32 -6.75 -4.50
CA GLN A 35 14.31 -6.38 -3.53
C GLN A 35 12.94 -6.72 -4.10
N GLU A 36 12.14 -7.49 -3.37
CA GLU A 36 10.74 -7.72 -3.75
C GLU A 36 9.89 -6.48 -3.47
N GLY A 37 8.87 -6.30 -4.30
CA GLY A 37 7.91 -5.21 -4.14
C GLY A 37 6.80 -5.59 -3.17
N VAL A 38 6.37 -4.61 -2.39
CA VAL A 38 5.27 -4.72 -1.42
C VAL A 38 4.32 -3.56 -1.66
N ASN A 39 3.04 -3.87 -1.88
CA ASN A 39 2.02 -2.84 -2.06
C ASN A 39 1.79 -2.07 -0.75
N ASP A 40 1.43 -0.78 -0.85
CA ASP A 40 0.84 -0.09 0.31
C ASP A 40 -0.55 -0.68 0.54
N LYS A 41 -0.82 -1.17 1.74
CA LYS A 41 -2.15 -1.63 2.12
C LYS A 41 -2.61 -0.86 3.34
N LYS A 42 -3.74 -0.17 3.20
CA LYS A 42 -4.38 0.58 4.29
C LYS A 42 -5.80 0.09 4.53
N GLN A 43 -6.21 0.11 5.78
CA GLN A 43 -7.62 -0.01 6.16
C GLN A 43 -8.14 1.37 6.53
N ILE A 44 -9.17 1.82 5.83
CA ILE A 44 -9.92 3.02 6.17
C ILE A 44 -11.13 2.60 6.99
N THR A 45 -11.29 3.19 8.16
CA THR A 45 -12.41 2.95 9.07
C THR A 45 -13.24 4.22 9.22
N GLU A 46 -14.52 4.12 8.90
CA GLU A 46 -15.49 5.21 8.94
C GLU A 46 -16.49 4.95 10.06
N THR A 47 -16.58 5.87 11.03
CA THR A 47 -17.51 5.78 12.15
C THR A 47 -18.62 6.81 11.99
N TYR A 48 -19.84 6.34 11.76
CA TYR A 48 -21.04 7.16 11.60
C TYR A 48 -21.79 7.25 12.92
N LYS A 49 -22.28 8.45 13.27
CA LYS A 49 -23.27 8.61 14.34
C LYS A 49 -24.63 8.11 13.84
N THR A 50 -25.41 7.53 14.75
CA THR A 50 -26.77 7.09 14.46
C THR A 50 -27.76 7.61 15.49
N ILE A 51 -28.99 7.83 15.06
CA ILE A 51 -30.13 8.09 15.93
C ILE A 51 -31.19 7.04 15.59
N ARG A 52 -31.59 6.23 16.58
CA ARG A 52 -32.52 5.10 16.39
C ARG A 52 -32.04 4.09 15.33
N GLY A 53 -30.72 3.92 15.22
CA GLY A 53 -30.11 2.98 14.29
C GLY A 53 -29.94 3.50 12.86
N GLU A 54 -30.44 4.70 12.54
CA GLU A 54 -30.25 5.33 11.24
C GLU A 54 -29.05 6.30 11.29
N LYS A 55 -28.20 6.27 10.26
CA LYS A 55 -27.05 7.18 10.13
C LYS A 55 -27.53 8.63 10.09
N THR A 56 -26.88 9.49 10.86
CA THR A 56 -27.15 10.94 10.78
C THR A 56 -26.51 11.53 9.52
N SER A 57 -26.85 12.78 9.21
CA SER A 57 -26.20 13.55 8.14
C SER A 57 -24.81 14.08 8.52
N ASP A 58 -24.35 13.81 9.74
CA ASP A 58 -23.02 14.22 10.18
C ASP A 58 -21.96 13.46 9.39
N ALA A 59 -20.85 14.13 9.09
CA ALA A 59 -19.71 13.47 8.46
C ALA A 59 -19.17 12.34 9.38
N PRO A 60 -18.79 11.18 8.82
CA PRO A 60 -18.17 10.13 9.60
C PRO A 60 -16.81 10.57 10.13
N THR A 61 -16.41 10.01 11.25
CA THR A 61 -15.00 10.07 11.66
C THR A 61 -14.21 9.06 10.85
N ILE A 62 -13.18 9.51 10.14
CA ILE A 62 -12.32 8.67 9.30
C ILE A 62 -11.00 8.43 10.01
N THR A 63 -10.58 7.17 10.06
CA THR A 63 -9.25 6.77 10.56
C THR A 63 -8.58 5.84 9.57
N GLU A 64 -7.27 6.00 9.38
CA GLU A 64 -6.47 5.15 8.50
C GLU A 64 -5.51 4.31 9.34
N THR A 65 -5.44 3.02 9.04
CA THR A 65 -4.46 2.11 9.63
C THR A 65 -3.62 1.51 8.51
N VAL A 66 -2.31 1.69 8.57
CA VAL A 66 -1.37 1.03 7.67
C VAL A 66 -1.29 -0.43 8.06
N ILE A 67 -1.71 -1.32 7.17
CA ILE A 67 -1.64 -2.77 7.32
C ILE A 67 -0.30 -3.28 6.78
N GLU A 68 0.14 -2.74 5.65
CA GLU A 68 1.38 -3.11 5.00
C GLU A 68 2.08 -1.87 4.45
N LYS A 69 3.38 -1.73 4.72
CA LYS A 69 4.16 -0.58 4.27
C LYS A 69 4.66 -0.82 2.84
N PRO A 70 4.56 0.18 1.94
CA PRO A 70 5.01 0.02 0.58
C PRO A 70 6.52 -0.15 0.48
N GLN A 71 6.94 -0.95 -0.49
CA GLN A 71 8.33 -1.15 -0.88
C GLN A 71 8.41 -1.37 -2.39
N ASP A 72 9.29 -0.65 -3.07
CA ASP A 72 9.47 -0.84 -4.51
C ASP A 72 10.19 -2.16 -4.81
N LYS A 73 9.84 -2.79 -5.93
CA LYS A 73 10.63 -3.89 -6.47
C LYS A 73 11.89 -3.34 -7.11
N ILE A 74 13.06 -3.84 -6.71
CA ILE A 74 14.34 -3.44 -7.34
C ILE A 74 14.85 -4.60 -8.17
N ILE A 75 15.08 -4.30 -9.45
CA ILE A 75 15.68 -5.23 -10.40
C ILE A 75 17.00 -4.65 -10.89
N LYS A 76 18.07 -5.40 -10.71
CA LYS A 76 19.39 -5.05 -11.20
C LYS A 76 19.68 -5.68 -12.55
N ASN A 77 20.13 -4.86 -13.49
CA ASN A 77 20.52 -5.25 -14.82
C ASN A 77 22.06 -5.28 -14.89
N GLY A 78 22.63 -6.44 -15.19
CA GLY A 78 24.08 -6.59 -15.24
C GLY A 78 24.69 -5.84 -16.42
N THR A 79 25.73 -5.07 -16.14
CA THR A 79 26.51 -4.29 -17.11
C THR A 79 28.00 -4.59 -17.05
N LYS A 80 28.42 -5.60 -16.28
CA LYS A 80 29.84 -5.99 -16.16
C LYS A 80 30.46 -6.23 -17.54
N GLU A 81 31.49 -5.45 -17.85
CA GLU A 81 32.29 -5.60 -19.07
C GLU A 81 33.04 -6.94 -19.09
N LEU A 82 33.21 -7.49 -20.29
CA LEU A 82 34.02 -8.68 -20.50
C LEU A 82 35.47 -8.23 -20.67
N GLU A 83 36.33 -8.58 -19.72
CA GLU A 83 37.79 -8.51 -19.88
C GLU A 83 38.31 -9.65 -20.77
#